data_AF-A0A9W8I6N8-F1
#
_entry.id   AF-A0A9W8I6N8-F1
#
_cell.length_a   1.000
_cell.length_b   1.000
_cell.length_c   1.000
_cell.angle_alpha   90.00
_cell.angle_beta   90.00
_cell.angle_gamma   90.00
#
_symmetry.space_group_name_H-M   'P 1'
#
loop_
_entity.id
_entity.type
_entity.pdbx_description
1 polymer ?
#
loop_
_entity_poly.entity_id
_entity_poly.type
_entity_poly.pdbx_seq_one_letter_code
_entity_poly.pdbx_strand_id
1 'polypeptide(L)'
;MASPPCQQQHQQNQHFSRPQPLHPLQWSADDVARWAQSLPLIAAVAPVLREHAVDGHVLVNYVTNAVLADELGVAAFGTRVHVLEAIEALRWSHAIHARPPQRLSPAPSSSPSPESSSGDPAPPSKRSASRIADAEKKRQKRAALKQNPVLYAEYLQKERERNARRRARLRAERAHSSDKPSAPDTLPSAPAYAPYAADPPKPVIVRHSLQPPPHNLRSAPDAERPDGPAPTHVA
;
A
#
# COMPACT_ATOMS: atom_id res chain seq x y z
N MET A 1 12.61 -55.90 30.93
CA MET A 1 13.51 -54.98 30.21
C MET A 1 12.68 -53.78 29.79
N ALA A 2 12.74 -52.69 30.54
CA ALA A 2 11.92 -51.49 30.37
C ALA A 2 12.76 -50.40 29.71
N SER A 3 12.27 -49.85 28.59
CA SER A 3 12.92 -48.75 27.87
C SER A 3 12.67 -47.44 28.61
N PRO A 4 13.69 -46.57 28.77
CA PRO A 4 13.51 -45.28 29.43
C PRO A 4 12.75 -44.30 28.53
N PRO A 5 11.86 -43.46 29.09
CA PRO A 5 11.19 -42.40 28.35
C PRO A 5 12.18 -41.29 27.99
N CYS A 6 12.25 -40.98 26.70
CA CYS A 6 13.04 -39.93 26.10
C CYS A 6 12.63 -38.54 26.66
N GLN A 7 13.44 -38.00 27.58
CA GLN A 7 13.33 -36.61 28.03
C GLN A 7 13.98 -35.68 26.99
N GLN A 8 13.21 -35.23 26.00
CA GLN A 8 13.70 -34.25 25.02
C GLN A 8 12.63 -33.20 24.71
N GLN A 9 12.09 -32.53 25.73
CA GLN A 9 11.03 -31.53 25.53
C GLN A 9 11.16 -30.23 26.35
N HIS A 10 12.34 -29.91 26.90
CA HIS A 10 12.49 -28.73 27.79
C HIS A 10 13.36 -27.58 27.27
N GLN A 11 13.80 -27.58 26.01
CA GLN A 11 14.67 -26.50 25.48
C GLN A 11 13.97 -25.43 24.61
N GLN A 12 12.65 -25.51 24.34
CA GLN A 12 12.01 -24.56 23.42
C GLN A 12 11.49 -23.24 24.03
N ASN A 13 11.54 -23.04 25.35
CA ASN A 13 10.92 -21.86 25.99
C ASN A 13 11.87 -20.69 26.33
N GLN A 14 13.15 -20.73 25.97
CA GLN A 14 14.12 -19.68 26.34
C GLN A 14 14.26 -18.53 25.32
N HIS A 15 13.58 -18.57 24.16
CA HIS A 15 13.77 -17.58 23.09
C HIS A 15 12.81 -16.37 23.13
N PHE A 16 11.92 -16.26 24.12
CA PHE A 16 10.93 -15.18 24.17
C PHE A 16 11.49 -13.82 24.65
N SER A 17 12.68 -13.80 25.23
CA SER A 17 13.23 -12.60 25.88
C SER A 17 14.16 -11.76 25.00
N ARG A 18 14.43 -12.16 23.75
CA ARG A 18 15.36 -11.42 22.91
C ARG A 18 14.67 -10.15 22.38
N PRO A 19 15.20 -8.94 22.67
CA PRO A 19 14.67 -7.72 22.09
C PRO A 19 14.73 -7.83 20.56
N GLN A 20 13.62 -7.57 19.89
CA GLN A 20 13.58 -7.63 18.43
C GLN A 20 14.51 -6.57 17.84
N PRO A 21 15.23 -6.87 16.74
CA PRO A 21 16.03 -5.86 16.06
C PRO A 21 15.15 -4.67 15.65
N LEU A 22 15.68 -3.45 15.77
CA LEU A 22 14.96 -2.21 15.48
C LEU A 22 14.54 -2.08 14.02
N HIS A 23 15.24 -2.75 13.09
CA HIS A 23 15.07 -2.58 11.66
C HIS A 23 14.51 -3.87 11.02
N PRO A 24 13.35 -3.81 10.33
CA PRO A 24 12.73 -5.01 9.73
C PRO A 24 13.62 -5.76 8.75
N LEU A 25 14.39 -5.06 7.91
CA LEU A 25 15.36 -5.69 6.99
C LEU A 25 16.48 -6.51 7.68
N GLN A 26 16.67 -6.36 9.00
CA GLN A 26 17.67 -7.10 9.77
C GLN A 26 17.06 -8.27 10.56
N TRP A 27 15.76 -8.51 10.40
CA TRP A 27 15.08 -9.59 11.12
C TRP A 27 15.52 -10.94 10.58
N SER A 28 15.83 -11.85 11.51
CA SER A 28 15.96 -13.27 11.22
C SER A 28 14.59 -13.91 10.95
N ALA A 29 14.57 -15.12 10.40
CA ALA A 29 13.31 -15.87 10.21
C ALA A 29 12.55 -16.09 11.53
N ASP A 30 13.26 -16.27 12.65
CA ASP A 30 12.64 -16.39 13.98
C ASP A 30 12.02 -15.07 14.45
N ASP A 31 12.64 -13.93 14.15
CA ASP A 31 12.07 -12.62 14.48
C ASP A 31 10.82 -12.32 13.65
N VAL A 32 10.82 -12.70 12.37
CA VAL A 32 9.65 -12.63 11.48
C VAL A 32 8.52 -13.51 12.00
N ALA A 33 8.80 -14.75 12.39
CA ALA A 33 7.80 -15.64 12.95
C ALA A 33 7.22 -15.09 14.28
N ARG A 34 8.06 -14.55 15.15
CA ARG A 34 7.63 -13.92 16.42
C ARG A 34 6.77 -12.68 16.17
N TRP A 35 7.13 -11.85 15.19
CA TRP A 35 6.31 -10.72 14.75
C TRP A 35 4.95 -11.18 14.25
N ALA A 36 4.90 -12.18 13.38
CA ALA A 36 3.64 -12.73 12.88
C ALA A 36 2.77 -13.32 14.00
N GLN A 37 3.36 -13.99 15.00
CA GLN A 37 2.66 -14.51 16.17
C GLN A 37 2.03 -13.41 17.04
N SER A 38 2.62 -12.21 17.08
CA SER A 38 2.06 -11.07 17.81
C SER A 38 0.78 -10.50 17.19
N LEU A 39 0.45 -10.90 15.96
CA LEU A 39 -0.67 -10.38 15.18
C LEU A 39 -1.77 -11.45 15.07
N PRO A 40 -2.93 -11.29 15.73
CA PRO A 40 -3.96 -12.34 15.81
C PRO A 40 -4.45 -12.86 14.46
N LEU A 41 -4.53 -12.00 13.44
CA LEU A 41 -5.05 -12.34 12.11
C LEU A 41 -4.07 -13.15 11.25
N ILE A 42 -2.78 -13.14 11.58
CA ILE A 42 -1.74 -13.81 10.79
C ILE A 42 -0.90 -14.79 11.61
N ALA A 43 -1.20 -14.96 12.90
CA ALA A 43 -0.47 -15.85 13.80
C ALA A 43 -0.38 -17.29 13.28
N ALA A 44 -1.41 -17.77 12.59
CA ALA A 44 -1.43 -19.10 11.98
C ALA A 44 -0.39 -19.29 10.85
N VAL A 45 0.10 -18.21 10.23
CA VAL A 45 1.07 -18.25 9.12
C VAL A 45 2.52 -18.23 9.65
N ALA A 46 2.73 -17.87 10.92
CA ALA A 46 4.06 -17.82 11.52
C ALA A 46 4.90 -19.11 11.38
N PRO A 47 4.38 -20.34 11.60
CA PRO A 47 5.18 -21.55 11.41
C PRO A 47 5.61 -21.73 9.95
N VAL A 48 4.75 -21.39 8.99
CA VAL A 48 5.05 -21.45 7.55
C VAL A 48 6.16 -20.47 7.18
N LEU A 49 6.10 -19.21 7.65
CA LEU A 49 7.17 -18.23 7.40
C LEU A 49 8.52 -18.71 7.95
N ARG A 50 8.50 -19.38 9.12
CA ARG A 50 9.72 -19.94 9.72
C ARG A 50 10.25 -21.15 8.94
N GLU A 51 9.37 -22.07 8.55
CA GLU A 51 9.71 -23.27 7.79
C GLU A 51 10.36 -22.94 6.44
N HIS A 52 9.86 -21.91 5.75
CA HIS A 52 10.42 -21.41 4.51
C HIS A 52 11.59 -20.41 4.70
N ALA A 53 12.10 -20.27 5.92
CA ALA A 53 13.21 -19.37 6.27
C ALA A 53 13.02 -17.92 5.76
N VAL A 54 11.80 -17.39 5.85
CA VAL A 54 11.47 -16.03 5.41
C VAL A 54 12.08 -15.03 6.39
N ASP A 55 13.21 -14.44 6.01
CA ASP A 55 13.84 -13.37 6.76
C ASP A 55 13.20 -12.00 6.49
N GLY A 56 13.66 -10.98 7.20
CA GLY A 56 13.14 -9.62 7.09
C GLY A 56 13.32 -8.98 5.71
N HIS A 57 14.38 -9.34 4.98
CA HIS A 57 14.63 -8.82 3.64
C HIS A 57 13.66 -9.44 2.63
N VAL A 58 13.45 -10.76 2.71
CA VAL A 58 12.48 -11.50 1.89
C VAL A 58 11.07 -11.02 2.17
N LEU A 59 10.68 -10.94 3.45
CA LEU A 59 9.37 -10.49 3.91
C LEU A 59 9.01 -9.12 3.32
N VAL A 60 9.94 -8.16 3.41
CA VAL A 60 9.67 -6.78 3.05
C VAL A 60 9.77 -6.53 1.54
N ASN A 61 10.54 -7.30 0.77
CA ASN A 61 10.78 -6.96 -0.65
C ASN A 61 10.14 -7.94 -1.65
N TYR A 62 9.99 -9.21 -1.28
CA TYR A 62 9.67 -10.27 -2.24
C TYR A 62 8.33 -10.97 -1.96
N VAL A 63 7.79 -10.83 -0.74
CA VAL A 63 6.48 -11.40 -0.43
C VAL A 63 5.39 -10.66 -1.21
N THR A 64 4.73 -11.41 -2.10
CA THR A 64 3.60 -10.97 -2.91
C THR A 64 2.43 -11.94 -2.73
N ASN A 65 1.25 -11.60 -3.26
CA ASN A 65 0.10 -12.49 -3.22
C ASN A 65 0.37 -13.86 -3.90
N ALA A 66 1.12 -13.87 -5.01
CA ALA A 66 1.49 -15.10 -5.71
C ALA A 66 2.42 -15.96 -4.85
N VAL A 67 3.48 -15.37 -4.29
CA VAL A 67 4.41 -16.09 -3.39
C VAL A 67 3.68 -16.68 -2.17
N LEU A 68 2.73 -15.94 -1.59
CA LEU A 68 1.94 -16.46 -0.47
C LEU A 68 1.05 -17.64 -0.87
N ALA A 69 0.47 -17.62 -2.06
CA ALA A 69 -0.43 -18.67 -2.53
C ALA A 69 0.33 -19.91 -3.03
N ASP A 70 1.31 -19.69 -3.90
CA ASP A 70 1.95 -20.73 -4.71
C ASP A 70 3.16 -21.35 -3.98
N GLU A 71 3.99 -20.51 -3.33
CA GLU A 71 5.24 -20.96 -2.70
C GLU A 71 5.06 -21.29 -1.21
N LEU A 72 4.27 -20.47 -0.49
CA LEU A 72 4.03 -20.63 0.95
C LEU A 72 2.73 -21.39 1.27
N GLY A 73 1.94 -21.77 0.26
CA GLY A 73 0.73 -22.59 0.44
C GLY A 73 -0.40 -21.93 1.26
N VAL A 74 -0.41 -20.60 1.40
CA VAL A 74 -1.45 -19.86 2.13
C VAL A 74 -2.70 -19.77 1.24
N ALA A 75 -3.51 -20.83 1.20
CA ALA A 75 -4.64 -20.95 0.27
C ALA A 75 -5.79 -19.94 0.53
N ALA A 76 -5.99 -19.51 1.77
CA ALA A 76 -7.05 -18.57 2.13
C ALA A 76 -6.72 -17.14 1.69
N PHE A 77 -7.52 -16.59 0.77
CA PHE A 77 -7.31 -15.23 0.24
C PHE A 77 -7.33 -14.15 1.33
N GLY A 78 -8.30 -14.21 2.27
CA GLY A 78 -8.38 -13.24 3.37
C GLY A 78 -7.13 -13.20 4.24
N THR A 79 -6.56 -14.38 4.55
CA THR A 79 -5.30 -14.48 5.29
C THR A 79 -4.14 -13.83 4.52
N ARG A 80 -4.04 -14.06 3.20
CA ARG A 80 -3.01 -13.42 2.36
C ARG A 80 -3.15 -11.90 2.38
N VAL A 81 -4.37 -11.36 2.30
CA VAL A 81 -4.61 -9.92 2.40
C VAL A 81 -4.13 -9.36 3.74
N HIS A 82 -4.48 -10.01 4.85
CA HIS A 82 -4.02 -9.58 6.18
C HIS A 82 -2.49 -9.62 6.34
N VAL A 83 -1.82 -10.61 5.75
CA VAL A 83 -0.34 -10.66 5.74
C VAL A 83 0.22 -9.46 4.97
N LEU A 84 -0.31 -9.15 3.78
CA LEU A 84 0.18 -8.03 2.98
C LEU A 84 -0.10 -6.67 3.65
N GLU A 85 -1.25 -6.49 4.28
CA GLU A 85 -1.58 -5.30 5.07
C GLU A 85 -0.62 -5.14 6.26
N ALA A 86 -0.31 -6.24 6.97
CA ALA A 86 0.65 -6.22 8.07
C ALA A 86 2.07 -5.86 7.60
N ILE A 87 2.51 -6.38 6.45
CA ILE A 87 3.80 -6.01 5.83
C ILE A 87 3.80 -4.54 5.43
N GLU A 88 2.70 -4.02 4.88
CA GLU A 88 2.58 -2.61 4.53
C GLU A 88 2.69 -1.72 5.79
N ALA A 89 1.95 -2.05 6.85
CA ALA A 89 2.04 -1.35 8.14
C ALA A 89 3.48 -1.36 8.69
N LEU A 90 4.17 -2.50 8.58
CA LEU A 90 5.57 -2.64 8.99
C LEU A 90 6.51 -1.70 8.22
N ARG A 91 6.31 -1.55 6.91
CA ARG A 91 7.07 -0.60 6.08
C ARG A 91 6.82 0.84 6.49
N TRP A 92 5.58 1.20 6.83
CA TRP A 92 5.23 2.54 7.30
C TRP A 92 5.87 2.87 8.65
N SER A 93 5.82 1.95 9.62
CA SER A 93 6.47 2.13 10.91
C SER A 93 7.97 2.38 10.74
N HIS A 94 8.62 1.65 9.85
CA HIS A 94 10.04 1.81 9.59
C HIS A 94 10.37 3.14 8.88
N ALA A 95 9.60 3.53 7.87
CA ALA A 95 9.80 4.78 7.14
C ALA A 95 9.71 6.03 8.06
N ILE A 96 8.88 5.97 9.11
CA ILE A 96 8.76 7.06 10.09
C ILE A 96 10.02 7.19 10.95
N HIS A 97 10.65 6.06 11.32
CA HIS A 97 11.88 6.05 12.14
C HIS A 97 13.16 6.28 11.35
N ALA A 98 13.15 6.01 10.03
CA ALA A 98 14.28 6.25 9.14
C ALA A 98 14.55 7.74 8.89
N ARG A 99 13.62 8.64 9.24
CA ARG A 99 13.89 10.07 9.30
C ARG A 99 14.52 10.35 10.68
N PRO A 100 15.86 10.49 10.78
CA PRO A 100 16.44 10.95 12.03
C PRO A 100 15.72 12.24 12.40
N PRO A 101 15.32 12.43 13.67
CA PRO A 101 14.93 13.74 14.12
C PRO A 101 16.14 14.62 13.82
N GLN A 102 16.06 15.39 12.74
CA GLN A 102 16.85 16.59 12.63
C GLN A 102 16.42 17.38 13.84
N ARG A 103 17.19 17.21 14.92
CA ARG A 103 17.28 18.16 16.00
C ARG A 103 17.60 19.45 15.27
N LEU A 104 16.56 20.24 15.06
CA LEU A 104 16.67 21.67 14.94
C LEU A 104 17.27 22.11 16.27
N SER A 105 18.58 21.94 16.40
CA SER A 105 19.36 22.76 17.31
C SER A 105 19.26 24.16 16.71
N PRO A 106 18.58 25.12 17.35
CA PRO A 106 18.80 26.51 17.02
C PRO A 106 20.25 26.78 17.37
N ALA A 107 21.14 26.77 16.38
CA ALA A 107 22.47 27.30 16.56
C ALA A 107 22.32 28.81 16.80
N PRO A 108 22.78 29.37 17.93
CA PRO A 108 23.03 30.80 18.02
C PRO A 108 24.31 31.07 17.22
N SER A 109 24.20 31.27 15.90
CA SER A 109 25.33 31.79 15.12
C SER A 109 25.32 33.31 15.20
N SER A 110 26.12 33.82 16.12
CA SER A 110 26.78 35.11 15.99
C SER A 110 27.52 35.17 14.65
N SER A 111 27.17 36.16 13.83
CA SER A 111 28.03 36.81 12.84
C SER A 111 29.45 37.03 13.40
N PRO A 112 30.54 37.01 12.58
CA PRO A 112 30.66 38.00 11.50
C PRO A 112 31.40 37.61 10.21
N SER A 113 31.01 38.35 9.17
CA SER A 113 31.84 38.96 8.12
C SER A 113 32.17 38.20 6.81
N PRO A 114 32.35 38.98 5.72
CA PRO A 114 31.98 38.58 4.37
C PRO A 114 33.15 38.60 3.37
N GLU A 115 33.35 37.53 2.59
CA GLU A 115 34.15 37.62 1.36
C GLU A 115 33.56 36.76 0.22
N SER A 116 32.99 37.49 -0.74
CA SER A 116 33.05 37.30 -2.19
C SER A 116 33.28 35.90 -2.78
N SER A 117 32.21 35.30 -3.31
CA SER A 117 32.28 34.60 -4.61
C SER A 117 30.93 34.71 -5.32
N SER A 118 30.91 35.56 -6.33
CA SER A 118 29.77 35.97 -7.14
C SER A 118 29.34 34.87 -8.11
N GLY A 119 28.31 34.12 -7.73
CA GLY A 119 27.48 33.32 -8.64
C GLY A 119 26.06 33.89 -8.65
N ASP A 120 25.80 34.83 -9.56
CA ASP A 120 24.51 35.50 -9.77
C ASP A 120 23.33 34.51 -9.82
N PRO A 121 22.38 34.54 -8.85
CA PRO A 121 21.08 33.89 -9.03
C PRO A 121 20.28 34.74 -10.01
N ALA A 122 20.24 34.31 -11.27
CA ALA A 122 19.42 34.92 -12.30
C ALA A 122 18.00 35.21 -11.75
N PRO A 123 17.49 36.45 -11.91
CA PRO A 123 16.22 36.84 -11.32
C PRO A 123 15.12 35.89 -11.79
N PRO A 124 14.25 35.40 -10.88
CA PRO A 124 13.17 34.50 -11.25
C PRO A 124 12.35 35.19 -12.35
N SER A 125 12.36 34.59 -13.55
CA SER A 125 11.57 35.11 -14.67
C SER A 125 10.15 35.39 -14.19
N LYS A 126 9.50 36.44 -14.71
CA LYS A 126 8.15 36.85 -14.29
C LYS A 126 7.10 35.70 -14.30
N ARG A 127 7.38 34.59 -15.02
CA ARG A 127 6.60 33.35 -15.01
C ARG A 127 6.75 32.49 -13.75
N SER A 128 7.91 32.43 -13.10
CA SER A 128 8.10 31.60 -11.91
C SER A 128 7.46 32.24 -10.66
N ALA A 129 7.55 33.56 -10.51
CA ALA A 129 6.90 34.28 -9.41
C ALA A 129 5.36 34.08 -9.39
N SER A 130 4.72 34.11 -10.57
CA SER A 130 3.27 33.88 -10.69
C SER A 130 2.86 32.45 -10.29
N ARG A 131 3.67 31.44 -10.63
CA ARG A 131 3.41 30.05 -10.24
C ARG A 131 3.54 29.83 -8.73
N ILE A 132 4.51 30.50 -8.09
CA ILE A 132 4.71 30.45 -6.64
C ILE A 132 3.52 31.08 -5.92
N ALA A 133 3.06 32.25 -6.35
CA ALA A 133 1.89 32.90 -5.77
C ALA A 133 0.59 32.07 -5.89
N ASP A 134 0.36 31.42 -7.04
CA ASP A 134 -0.81 30.54 -7.23
C ASP A 134 -0.73 29.28 -6.35
N ALA A 135 0.47 28.70 -6.20
CA ALA A 135 0.70 27.56 -5.33
C ALA A 135 0.45 27.91 -3.85
N GLU A 136 0.92 29.07 -3.39
CA GLU A 136 0.71 29.57 -2.03
C GLU A 136 -0.77 29.83 -1.74
N LYS A 137 -1.48 30.48 -2.68
CA LYS A 137 -2.92 30.73 -2.57
C LYS A 137 -3.73 29.42 -2.50
N LYS A 138 -3.32 28.39 -3.23
CA LYS A 138 -3.92 27.04 -3.11
C LYS A 138 -3.64 26.39 -1.77
N ARG A 139 -2.42 26.54 -1.22
CA ARG A 139 -2.05 26.02 0.10
C ARG A 139 -2.89 26.67 1.20
N GLN A 140 -3.01 27.99 1.20
CA GLN A 140 -3.84 28.73 2.17
C GLN A 140 -5.32 28.36 2.06
N LYS A 141 -5.87 28.25 0.84
CA LYS A 141 -7.25 27.83 0.64
C LYS A 141 -7.53 26.43 1.19
N ARG A 142 -6.59 25.48 1.00
CA ARG A 142 -6.69 24.12 1.58
C ARG A 142 -6.60 24.14 3.09
N ALA A 143 -5.75 24.98 3.67
CA ALA A 143 -5.63 25.14 5.12
C ALA A 143 -6.93 25.71 5.74
N ALA A 144 -7.53 26.73 5.10
CA ALA A 144 -8.80 27.32 5.55
C ALA A 144 -9.99 26.36 5.39
N LEU A 145 -10.04 25.59 4.28
CA LEU A 145 -11.08 24.58 4.08
C LEU A 145 -10.98 23.44 5.11
N LYS A 146 -9.78 23.11 5.60
CA LYS A 146 -9.57 22.06 6.59
C LYS A 146 -10.22 22.38 7.96
N GLN A 147 -10.50 23.65 8.24
CA GLN A 147 -11.23 24.06 9.45
C GLN A 147 -12.71 23.66 9.40
N ASN A 148 -13.28 23.45 8.20
CA ASN A 148 -14.69 23.11 8.02
C ASN A 148 -14.82 21.80 7.23
N PRO A 149 -15.01 20.65 7.89
CA PRO A 149 -14.96 19.34 7.23
C PRO A 149 -15.99 19.17 6.11
N VAL A 150 -17.18 19.77 6.24
CA VAL A 150 -18.24 19.74 5.23
C VAL A 150 -17.83 20.48 3.95
N LEU A 151 -17.31 21.70 4.08
CA LEU A 151 -16.81 22.47 2.93
C LEU A 151 -15.60 21.80 2.27
N TYR A 152 -14.76 21.13 3.05
CA TYR A 152 -13.62 20.37 2.52
C TYR A 152 -14.08 19.16 1.69
N ALA A 153 -15.10 18.43 2.15
CA ALA A 153 -15.69 17.32 1.40
C ALA A 153 -16.30 17.78 0.06
N GLU A 154 -17.07 18.87 0.08
CA GLU A 154 -17.66 19.46 -1.13
C GLU A 154 -16.58 19.94 -2.12
N TYR A 155 -15.50 20.54 -1.61
CA TYR A 155 -14.35 20.95 -2.42
C TYR A 155 -13.68 19.74 -3.10
N LEU A 156 -13.44 18.65 -2.36
CA LEU A 156 -12.85 17.43 -2.94
C LEU A 156 -13.76 16.80 -3.99
N GLN A 157 -15.08 16.83 -3.80
CA GLN A 157 -16.04 16.34 -4.77
C GLN A 157 -15.99 17.15 -6.07
N LYS A 158 -16.02 18.49 -5.99
CA LYS A 158 -15.87 19.38 -7.17
C LYS A 158 -14.52 19.18 -7.88
N GLU A 159 -13.45 18.93 -7.13
CA GLU A 159 -12.13 18.70 -7.70
C GLU A 159 -12.05 17.35 -8.44
N ARG A 160 -12.67 16.29 -7.92
CA ARG A 160 -12.83 14.99 -8.61
C ARG A 160 -13.64 15.14 -9.89
N GLU A 161 -14.74 15.89 -9.87
CA GLU A 161 -15.59 16.12 -11.04
C GLU A 161 -14.82 16.87 -12.15
N ARG A 162 -14.05 17.91 -11.80
CA ARG A 162 -13.19 18.62 -12.76
C ARG A 162 -12.16 17.69 -13.41
N ASN A 163 -11.54 16.81 -12.63
CA ASN A 163 -10.61 15.82 -13.17
C ASN A 163 -11.29 14.78 -14.06
N ALA A 164 -12.49 14.32 -13.69
CA ALA A 164 -13.30 13.44 -14.52
C ALA A 164 -13.65 14.08 -15.86
N ARG A 165 -14.08 15.35 -15.86
CA ARG A 165 -14.35 16.14 -17.08
C ARG A 165 -13.11 16.30 -17.96
N ARG A 166 -11.94 16.59 -17.37
CA ARG A 166 -10.67 16.65 -18.13
C ARG A 166 -10.33 15.33 -18.79
N ARG A 167 -10.46 14.21 -18.07
CA ARG A 167 -10.24 12.87 -18.63
C ARG A 167 -11.24 12.53 -19.73
N ALA A 168 -12.51 12.87 -19.56
CA ALA A 168 -13.53 12.67 -20.59
C ALA A 168 -13.22 13.47 -21.86
N ARG A 169 -12.82 14.74 -21.71
CA ARG A 169 -12.42 15.59 -22.84
C ARG A 169 -11.22 15.01 -23.60
N LEU A 170 -10.16 14.59 -22.89
CA LEU A 170 -8.99 13.97 -23.52
C LEU A 170 -9.34 12.66 -24.25
N ARG A 171 -10.28 11.87 -23.73
CA ARG A 171 -10.77 10.68 -24.43
C ARG A 171 -11.55 11.04 -25.70
N ALA A 172 -12.39 12.07 -25.65
CA ALA A 172 -13.13 12.55 -26.81
C ALA A 172 -12.18 13.09 -27.90
N GLU A 173 -11.19 13.89 -27.52
CA GLU A 173 -10.16 14.41 -28.43
C GLU A 173 -9.35 13.27 -29.08
N ARG A 174 -9.03 12.21 -28.32
CA ARG A 174 -8.35 11.02 -28.85
C ARG A 174 -9.23 10.19 -29.78
N ALA A 175 -10.53 10.11 -29.52
CA ALA A 175 -11.48 9.43 -30.40
C ALA A 175 -11.65 10.20 -31.73
N HIS A 176 -11.68 11.53 -31.68
CA HIS A 176 -11.77 12.36 -32.88
C HIS A 176 -10.47 12.39 -33.70
N SER A 177 -9.30 12.14 -33.08
CA SER A 177 -8.04 12.05 -33.82
C SER A 177 -7.83 10.70 -34.52
N SER A 178 -8.46 9.61 -34.06
CA SER A 178 -8.41 8.31 -34.72
C SER A 178 -9.30 8.17 -35.97
N ASP A 179 -10.33 9.01 -36.08
CA ASP A 179 -11.23 9.03 -37.25
C ASP A 179 -10.76 9.95 -38.37
N LYS A 180 -9.57 10.57 -38.24
CA LYS A 180 -8.95 11.22 -39.39
C LYS A 180 -8.37 10.09 -40.25
N PRO A 181 -8.97 9.74 -41.41
CA PRO A 181 -8.44 8.69 -42.26
C PRO A 181 -7.03 9.12 -42.67
N SER A 182 -6.02 8.51 -42.05
CA SER A 182 -4.69 8.49 -42.62
C SER A 182 -4.86 7.92 -44.02
N ALA A 183 -4.47 8.71 -45.01
CA ALA A 183 -4.44 8.30 -46.41
C ALA A 183 -3.86 6.88 -46.52
N PRO A 184 -4.39 6.02 -47.40
CA PRO A 184 -3.91 4.66 -47.57
C PRO A 184 -2.43 4.71 -47.98
N ASP A 185 -1.56 4.63 -46.98
CA ASP A 185 -0.12 4.64 -47.18
C ASP A 185 0.25 3.25 -47.69
N THR A 186 0.86 3.27 -48.86
CA THR A 186 1.16 2.10 -49.68
C THR A 186 2.22 1.29 -48.95
N LEU A 187 1.84 0.14 -48.38
CA LEU A 187 2.79 -0.78 -47.77
C LEU A 187 3.67 -1.41 -48.85
N PRO A 188 5.01 -1.34 -48.75
CA PRO A 188 5.88 -2.16 -49.56
C PRO A 188 5.75 -3.64 -49.15
N SER A 189 5.62 -4.46 -50.18
CA SER A 189 5.65 -5.92 -50.18
C SER A 189 6.70 -6.49 -49.22
N ALA A 190 6.24 -7.20 -48.18
CA ALA A 190 7.09 -8.04 -47.36
C ALA A 190 7.30 -9.40 -48.06
N PRO A 191 8.53 -9.94 -48.05
CA PRO A 191 8.86 -11.17 -48.75
C PRO A 191 8.20 -12.38 -48.10
N ALA A 192 7.78 -13.29 -48.98
CA ALA A 192 7.28 -14.61 -48.65
C ALA A 192 8.33 -15.44 -47.89
N TYR A 193 7.81 -16.43 -47.16
CA TYR A 193 8.46 -17.67 -46.73
C TYR A 193 9.01 -17.74 -45.30
N ALA A 194 8.22 -18.37 -44.43
CA ALA A 194 8.70 -19.38 -43.49
C ALA A 194 7.51 -20.28 -43.08
N PRO A 195 7.44 -21.55 -43.54
CA PRO A 195 6.49 -22.52 -43.02
C PRO A 195 7.10 -23.25 -41.79
N TYR A 196 6.22 -23.64 -40.87
CA TYR A 196 6.44 -24.51 -39.69
C TYR A 196 7.05 -23.92 -38.42
N ALA A 197 6.17 -23.60 -37.47
CA ALA A 197 6.23 -24.20 -36.13
C ALA A 197 4.78 -24.42 -35.66
N ALA A 198 4.45 -25.67 -35.33
CA ALA A 198 3.12 -26.06 -34.89
C ALA A 198 2.75 -25.33 -33.59
N ASP A 199 1.61 -24.62 -33.61
CA ASP A 199 1.00 -24.04 -32.42
C ASP A 199 0.60 -25.19 -31.47
N PRO A 200 1.04 -25.19 -30.19
CA PRO A 200 0.50 -26.13 -29.21
C PRO A 200 -1.00 -25.85 -29.00
N PRO A 201 -1.83 -26.89 -28.80
CA PRO A 201 -3.26 -26.73 -28.61
C PRO A 201 -3.54 -25.83 -27.40
N LYS A 202 -4.24 -24.72 -27.64
CA LYS A 202 -4.70 -23.81 -26.60
C LYS A 202 -5.54 -24.58 -25.58
N PRO A 203 -5.27 -24.46 -24.27
CA PRO A 203 -6.13 -25.06 -23.26
C PRO A 203 -7.55 -24.48 -23.41
N VAL A 204 -8.51 -25.37 -23.61
CA VAL A 204 -9.93 -25.05 -23.61
C VAL A 204 -10.28 -24.58 -22.20
N ILE A 205 -10.30 -23.27 -22.00
CA ILE A 205 -10.83 -22.67 -20.77
C ILE A 205 -12.34 -22.89 -20.80
N VAL A 206 -12.78 -23.98 -20.18
CA VAL A 206 -14.18 -24.21 -19.83
C VAL A 206 -14.57 -23.10 -18.87
N ARG A 207 -15.19 -22.05 -19.40
CA ARG A 207 -15.86 -21.02 -18.60
C ARG A 207 -17.03 -21.69 -17.90
N HIS A 208 -16.80 -22.17 -16.69
CA HIS A 208 -17.88 -22.45 -15.76
C HIS A 208 -18.59 -21.12 -15.51
N SER A 209 -19.80 -20.99 -16.05
CA SER A 209 -20.71 -19.90 -15.74
C SER A 209 -20.84 -19.82 -14.22
N LEU A 210 -20.24 -18.78 -13.63
CA LEU A 210 -20.37 -18.46 -12.22
C LEU A 210 -21.84 -18.17 -11.96
N GLN A 211 -22.53 -19.20 -11.46
CA GLN A 211 -23.87 -19.10 -10.94
C GLN A 211 -23.84 -18.04 -9.82
N PRO A 212 -24.64 -16.97 -9.91
CA PRO A 212 -24.65 -15.94 -8.87
C PRO A 212 -25.03 -16.59 -7.53
N PRO A 213 -24.33 -16.24 -6.43
CA PRO A 213 -24.65 -16.80 -5.13
C PRO A 213 -26.08 -16.44 -4.74
N PRO A 214 -26.86 -17.39 -4.17
CA PRO A 214 -28.20 -17.11 -3.70
C PRO A 214 -28.14 -16.02 -2.63
N HIS A 215 -28.94 -14.98 -2.82
CA HIS A 215 -29.15 -13.92 -1.84
C HIS A 215 -29.75 -14.53 -0.57
N ASN A 216 -28.91 -14.84 0.41
CA ASN A 216 -29.37 -15.15 1.75
C ASN A 216 -29.88 -13.84 2.37
N LEU A 217 -31.20 -13.70 2.38
CA LEU A 217 -31.95 -12.76 3.20
C LEU A 217 -31.63 -13.07 4.67
N ARG A 218 -30.59 -12.41 5.19
CA ARG A 218 -30.27 -12.44 6.62
C ARG A 218 -31.22 -11.48 7.31
N SER A 219 -32.31 -12.04 7.84
CA SER A 219 -33.18 -11.38 8.81
C SER A 219 -32.32 -10.80 9.95
N ALA A 220 -32.48 -9.51 10.19
CA ALA A 220 -31.90 -8.85 11.35
C ALA A 220 -32.62 -9.34 12.62
N PRO A 221 -31.91 -9.68 13.71
CA PRO A 221 -32.54 -9.81 15.01
C PRO A 221 -32.87 -8.41 15.54
N ASP A 222 -34.11 -8.30 15.99
CA ASP A 222 -34.71 -7.19 16.71
C ASP A 222 -33.81 -6.77 17.88
N ALA A 223 -33.43 -5.50 17.93
CA ALA A 223 -32.63 -4.94 19.00
C ALA A 223 -33.58 -4.56 20.13
N GLU A 224 -33.69 -5.43 21.14
CA GLU A 224 -34.34 -5.12 22.41
C GLU A 224 -33.70 -3.87 23.04
N ARG A 225 -34.54 -2.85 23.20
CA ARG A 225 -34.32 -1.65 24.01
C ARG A 225 -34.23 -2.05 25.49
N PRO A 226 -33.17 -1.68 26.22
CA PRO A 226 -33.25 -1.60 27.66
C PRO A 226 -33.81 -0.24 28.08
N ASP A 227 -34.98 -0.27 28.73
CA ASP A 227 -35.51 0.83 29.54
C ASP A 227 -34.53 1.20 30.65
N GLY A 228 -33.99 2.42 30.61
CA GLY A 228 -33.22 3.01 31.69
C GLY A 228 -34.06 4.08 32.41
N PRO A 229 -34.18 4.03 33.76
CA PRO A 229 -34.99 4.98 34.51
C PRO A 229 -34.37 6.38 34.63
N ALA A 230 -35.26 7.35 34.83
CA ALA A 230 -35.08 8.80 34.80
C ALA A 230 -34.09 9.39 35.85
N PRO A 231 -33.53 10.59 35.59
CA PRO A 231 -32.63 11.28 36.52
C PRO A 231 -33.39 11.86 37.72
N THR A 232 -32.93 11.51 38.92
CA THR A 232 -33.30 12.17 40.18
C THR A 232 -32.61 13.53 40.26
N HIS A 233 -33.44 14.58 40.33
CA HIS A 233 -33.06 15.89 40.84
C HIS A 233 -32.50 15.75 42.26
N VAL A 234 -31.33 16.33 42.51
CA VAL A 234 -30.90 16.73 43.86
C VAL A 234 -30.67 18.24 43.80
N ALA A 235 -31.31 18.91 44.75
CA ALA A 235 -31.31 20.35 44.96
C ALA A 235 -29.98 20.89 45.48
#